data_AF-A0A9Q8P713-F1
#
_entry.id   AF-A0A9Q8P713-F1
#
_cell.length_a   1.000
_cell.length_b   1.000
_cell.length_c   1.000
_cell.angle_alpha   90.00
_cell.angle_beta   90.00
_cell.angle_gamma   90.00
#
_symmetry.space_group_name_H-M   'P 1'
#
loop_
_entity.id
_entity.type
_entity.pdbx_description
1 polymer ?
#
loop_
_entity_poly.entity_id
_entity_poly.type
_entity_poly.pdbx_seq_one_letter_code
_entity_poly.pdbx_strand_id
1 'polypeptide(L)'
;MAPKRKRLAAADSPRKRGKGGNSNTSKKTNPKSTLFTLPAELRNRIYELALVTSDQDTRIRVRPQLKFPGLLSTCRQARAEAHKIYWFQNKFNQTVRDCNGSLHIKFERLLFDNMGEAAFQIDFTLIVAGRKSWANLLEWCRQLHADENGSSGLRMDPNWNAQETVVAAAHRIAFTHGESTWECCLEALGALRAVAGLSSKKWLDDYRENQLYWVSVRRIRLQGVFAGPVDSVNGHEAHVIHVPLSRPHKVLEQNLTLVAHAEVCTLSPTESSPLPLPLPPPREQMALKRKRITNSEGAIQRAKHADGVESQKDEQAPTLLTLPAELRNRIYELALLRPGLISITSSLKAPGLLATCRQIREEASKIYYLQNKFEMDIRDCDGTLGNAYLQLLSRYASHDTQAHLNFSFMGKRNWTNLMVWCKDLYERPGSLCIPLQDGQCPLVAVVAAAHSITLSHTNSSWQDCLEALKALRHAVGTLDKAWMKD
;
A
#
# COMPACT_ATOMS: atom_id res chain seq x y z
N MET A 1 35.69 -18.40 11.59
CA MET A 1 36.99 -18.51 12.28
C MET A 1 37.73 -17.19 12.16
N ALA A 2 37.77 -16.39 13.24
CA ALA A 2 38.44 -15.09 13.29
C ALA A 2 39.70 -15.17 14.17
N PRO A 3 40.82 -14.49 13.83
CA PRO A 3 42.05 -14.63 14.60
C PRO A 3 42.05 -13.74 15.84
N LYS A 4 42.36 -14.36 16.99
CA LYS A 4 42.59 -13.73 18.29
C LYS A 4 43.76 -12.74 18.19
N ARG A 5 43.52 -11.46 18.47
CA ARG A 5 44.56 -10.44 18.66
C ARG A 5 45.24 -10.62 20.03
N LYS A 6 46.53 -10.95 20.01
CA LYS A 6 47.45 -10.95 21.15
C LYS A 6 47.61 -9.53 21.70
N ARG A 7 47.31 -9.33 23.00
CA ARG A 7 47.75 -8.18 23.79
C ARG A 7 49.22 -8.37 24.15
N LEU A 8 50.08 -7.44 23.70
CA LEU A 8 51.46 -7.32 24.17
C LEU A 8 51.47 -6.39 25.39
N ALA A 9 51.96 -6.91 26.51
CA ALA A 9 52.24 -6.15 27.73
C ALA A 9 53.52 -5.34 27.53
N ALA A 10 53.44 -4.03 27.77
CA ALA A 10 54.60 -3.14 27.79
C ALA A 10 55.10 -2.99 29.23
N ALA A 11 56.41 -3.11 29.38
CA ALA A 11 57.15 -3.23 30.62
C ALA A 11 57.14 -1.95 31.49
N ASP A 12 57.03 -2.17 32.79
CA ASP A 12 57.31 -1.22 33.86
C ASP A 12 58.77 -0.73 33.81
N SER A 13 58.93 0.59 33.92
CA SER A 13 60.24 1.23 34.08
C SER A 13 60.26 2.00 35.41
N PRO A 14 61.21 1.70 36.32
CA PRO A 14 61.24 2.34 37.65
C PRO A 14 61.82 3.75 37.55
N ARG A 15 60.98 4.77 37.76
CA ARG A 15 61.41 6.17 37.82
C ARG A 15 62.01 6.50 39.19
N LYS A 16 63.30 6.89 39.17
CA LYS A 16 64.11 7.35 40.30
C LYS A 16 63.44 8.48 41.08
N ARG A 17 63.34 8.30 42.40
CA ARG A 17 63.07 9.35 43.40
C ARG A 17 64.27 10.32 43.46
N GLY A 18 64.09 11.52 42.95
CA GLY A 18 64.95 12.67 43.25
C GLY A 18 64.29 13.53 44.32
N LYS A 19 64.79 13.44 45.56
CA LYS A 19 64.55 14.43 46.63
C LYS A 19 65.43 15.64 46.35
N GLY A 20 64.86 16.83 46.24
CA GLY A 20 65.63 18.06 46.17
C GLY A 20 64.77 19.32 46.24
N GLY A 21 64.99 20.11 47.30
CA GLY A 21 64.89 21.56 47.23
C GLY A 21 63.53 22.20 47.51
N ASN A 22 63.23 22.34 48.81
CA ASN A 22 62.29 23.33 49.34
C ASN A 22 62.74 24.75 48.91
N SER A 23 61.98 25.43 48.06
CA SER A 23 62.02 26.89 47.95
C SER A 23 60.59 27.43 47.82
N ASN A 24 59.98 27.67 48.98
CA ASN A 24 58.70 28.35 49.11
C ASN A 24 58.84 29.80 48.63
N THR A 25 58.47 30.06 47.38
CA THR A 25 58.05 31.38 46.93
C THR A 25 56.64 31.26 46.40
N SER A 26 55.65 31.50 47.27
CA SER A 26 54.23 31.48 46.93
C SER A 26 53.89 32.67 46.03
N LYS A 27 54.18 32.57 44.74
CA LYS A 27 53.57 33.44 43.73
C LYS A 27 52.09 33.09 43.68
N LYS A 28 51.24 33.98 44.21
CA LYS A 28 49.79 33.98 43.97
C LYS A 28 49.56 34.10 42.47
N THR A 29 49.51 32.97 41.77
CA THR A 29 49.00 32.92 40.41
C THR A 29 47.50 33.14 40.53
N ASN A 30 47.01 34.28 40.02
CA ASN A 30 45.57 34.47 39.85
C ASN A 30 45.03 33.23 39.13
N PRO A 31 44.05 32.52 39.70
CA PRO A 31 43.49 31.35 39.04
C PRO A 31 42.96 31.83 37.69
N LYS A 32 43.55 31.30 36.60
CA LYS A 32 43.08 31.60 35.26
C LYS A 32 41.63 31.15 35.21
N SER A 33 40.71 32.11 35.12
CA SER A 33 39.31 31.79 34.87
C SER A 33 39.25 31.00 33.58
N THR A 34 38.78 29.76 33.66
CA THR A 34 38.59 28.89 32.50
C THR A 34 37.11 28.91 32.14
N LEU A 35 36.77 28.66 30.87
CA LEU A 35 35.37 28.56 30.45
C LEU A 35 34.54 27.64 31.35
N PHE A 36 35.15 26.54 31.84
CA PHE A 36 34.52 25.53 32.68
C PHE A 36 34.43 25.90 34.17
N THR A 37 35.07 26.98 34.62
CA THR A 37 34.86 27.52 35.98
C THR A 37 33.66 28.46 36.05
N LEU A 38 33.08 28.85 34.91
CA LEU A 38 31.86 29.66 34.87
C LEU A 38 30.63 28.81 35.26
N PRO A 39 29.60 29.41 35.90
CA PRO A 39 28.29 28.78 36.04
C PRO A 39 27.70 28.31 34.71
N ALA A 40 26.86 27.27 34.76
CA ALA A 40 26.33 26.61 33.56
C ALA A 40 25.52 27.57 32.67
N GLU A 41 24.83 28.53 33.26
CA GLU A 41 24.04 29.56 32.60
C GLU A 41 24.92 30.44 31.71
N LEU A 42 26.07 30.88 32.24
CA LEU A 42 27.03 31.67 31.48
C LEU A 42 27.70 30.85 30.38
N ARG A 43 28.00 29.57 30.63
CA ARG A 43 28.54 28.67 29.59
C ARG A 43 27.54 28.49 28.46
N ASN A 44 26.28 28.19 28.77
CA ASN A 44 25.21 28.06 27.79
C ASN A 44 25.04 29.35 26.99
N ARG A 45 25.07 30.52 27.64
CA ARG A 45 24.98 31.80 26.94
C ARG A 45 26.15 32.03 25.97
N ILE A 46 27.37 31.65 26.36
CA ILE A 46 28.54 31.68 25.48
C ILE A 46 28.35 30.70 24.31
N TYR A 47 27.84 29.49 24.56
CA TYR A 47 27.55 28.51 23.53
C TYR A 47 26.50 29.00 22.53
N GLU A 48 25.42 29.61 23.00
CA GLU A 48 24.39 30.22 22.14
C GLU A 48 24.99 31.29 21.23
N LEU A 49 25.73 32.24 21.81
CA LEU A 49 26.38 33.32 21.05
C LEU A 49 27.40 32.80 20.04
N ALA A 50 28.03 31.65 20.30
CA ALA A 50 29.05 31.08 19.44
C ALA A 50 28.52 30.10 18.38
N LEU A 51 27.39 29.43 18.65
CA LEU A 51 26.89 28.31 17.84
C LEU A 51 25.59 28.61 17.11
N VAL A 52 24.80 29.57 17.60
CA VAL A 52 23.49 29.90 17.01
C VAL A 52 23.68 31.06 16.04
N THR A 53 23.24 30.88 14.80
CA THR A 53 23.24 31.96 13.82
C THR A 53 22.34 33.10 14.30
N SER A 54 22.86 34.33 14.33
CA SER A 54 22.18 35.51 14.91
C SER A 54 20.93 35.94 14.15
N ASP A 55 20.80 35.54 12.89
CA ASP A 55 19.65 35.82 12.04
C ASP A 55 18.69 34.63 12.07
N GLN A 56 17.43 34.89 12.44
CA GLN A 56 16.37 33.88 12.51
C GLN A 56 16.04 33.26 11.15
N ASP A 57 16.39 33.94 10.05
CA ASP A 57 16.14 33.47 8.70
C ASP A 57 17.37 32.78 8.07
N THR A 58 18.54 32.93 8.69
CA THR A 58 19.75 32.25 8.22
C THR A 58 19.70 30.77 8.59
N ARG A 59 19.43 29.93 7.59
CA ARG A 59 19.48 28.47 7.71
C ARG A 59 20.88 27.94 7.41
N ILE A 60 21.41 27.07 8.27
CA ILE A 60 22.67 26.37 8.04
C ILE A 60 22.49 25.39 6.89
N ARG A 61 23.22 25.64 5.80
CA ARG A 61 23.18 24.78 4.62
C ARG A 61 23.98 23.52 4.81
N VAL A 62 23.29 22.38 4.78
CA VAL A 62 23.88 21.04 4.81
C VAL A 62 24.66 20.80 3.51
N ARG A 63 25.95 20.48 3.66
CA ARG A 63 26.88 20.14 2.58
C ARG A 63 27.54 18.78 2.89
N PRO A 64 28.12 18.08 1.90
CA PRO A 64 28.81 16.81 2.14
C PRO A 64 29.92 16.91 3.20
N GLN A 65 30.53 18.07 3.34
CA GLN A 65 31.52 18.38 4.37
C GLN A 65 30.93 19.35 5.39
N LEU A 66 29.77 19.04 5.98
CA LEU A 66 29.20 19.84 7.06
C LEU A 66 30.24 19.97 8.18
N LYS A 67 30.86 21.14 8.29
CA LYS A 67 31.89 21.41 9.29
C LYS A 67 31.18 21.79 10.58
N PHE A 68 31.41 21.00 11.63
CA PHE A 68 31.01 21.41 12.96
C PHE A 68 31.72 22.72 13.34
N PRO A 69 31.04 23.64 14.03
CA PRO A 69 31.68 24.81 14.61
C PRO A 69 32.91 24.42 15.42
N GLY A 70 33.97 25.24 15.33
CA GLY A 70 35.26 24.97 15.98
C GLY A 70 35.12 24.66 17.48
N LEU A 71 34.17 25.32 18.15
CA LEU A 71 33.88 25.11 19.58
C LEU A 71 33.50 23.65 19.90
N LEU A 72 32.66 23.01 19.07
CA LEU A 72 32.29 21.59 19.22
C LEU A 72 33.48 20.64 18.93
N SER A 73 34.55 21.16 18.32
CA SER A 73 35.77 20.40 18.01
C SER A 73 36.88 20.56 19.05
N THR A 74 36.75 21.49 20.00
CA THR A 74 37.81 21.83 20.96
C THR A 74 38.06 20.74 22.01
N CYS A 75 37.04 20.37 22.80
CA CYS A 75 37.15 19.35 23.84
C CYS A 75 35.82 18.60 24.06
N ARG A 76 35.89 17.43 24.73
CA ARG A 76 34.73 16.57 24.97
C ARG A 76 33.64 17.23 25.82
N GLN A 77 34.03 18.03 26.82
CA GLN A 77 33.08 18.71 27.70
C GLN A 77 32.29 19.78 26.96
N ALA A 78 32.96 20.68 26.21
CA ALA A 78 32.28 21.68 25.39
C ALA A 78 31.35 21.03 24.36
N ARG A 79 31.78 19.93 23.73
CA ARG A 79 30.91 19.15 22.84
C ARG A 79 29.68 18.62 23.57
N ALA A 80 29.84 17.96 24.70
CA ALA A 80 28.72 17.36 25.44
C ALA A 80 27.69 18.41 25.89
N GLU A 81 28.15 19.58 26.37
CA GLU A 81 27.26 20.65 26.84
C GLU A 81 26.60 21.43 25.68
N ALA A 82 27.36 21.75 24.63
CA ALA A 82 26.93 22.71 23.62
C ALA A 82 26.28 22.09 22.38
N HIS A 83 26.42 20.77 22.18
CA HIS A 83 25.95 20.11 20.97
C HIS A 83 24.43 20.13 20.80
N LYS A 84 23.67 19.98 21.89
CA LYS A 84 22.20 20.12 21.86
C LYS A 84 21.77 21.54 21.47
N ILE A 85 22.47 22.56 21.99
CA ILE A 85 22.23 23.97 21.64
C ILE A 85 22.40 24.17 20.14
N TYR A 86 23.47 23.63 19.56
CA TYR A 86 23.71 23.72 18.12
C TYR A 86 22.59 23.10 17.28
N TRP A 87 22.12 21.89 17.60
CA TRP A 87 21.12 21.21 16.78
C TRP A 87 19.69 21.74 16.98
N PHE A 88 19.28 22.10 18.19
CA PHE A 88 17.90 22.53 18.45
C PHE A 88 17.65 24.01 18.18
N GLN A 89 18.65 24.88 18.36
CA GLN A 89 18.45 26.31 18.22
C GLN A 89 18.81 26.84 16.82
N ASN A 90 19.49 26.04 16.00
CA ASN A 90 19.71 26.40 14.59
C ASN A 90 18.66 25.77 13.68
N LYS A 91 18.42 26.45 12.56
CA LYS A 91 17.61 25.93 11.47
C LYS A 91 18.52 25.40 10.38
N PHE A 92 18.17 24.27 9.80
CA PHE A 92 18.95 23.63 8.75
C PHE A 92 18.20 23.65 7.43
N ASN A 93 18.94 23.70 6.32
CA ASN A 93 18.37 23.36 5.02
C ASN A 93 19.30 22.50 4.19
N GLN A 94 18.71 21.73 3.30
CA GLN A 94 19.46 20.92 2.36
C GLN A 94 18.79 21.00 0.99
N THR A 95 19.60 21.27 -0.04
CA THR A 95 19.14 21.14 -1.43
C THR A 95 19.49 19.75 -1.95
N VAL A 96 18.47 18.93 -2.24
CA VAL A 96 18.63 17.67 -2.97
C VAL A 96 18.49 17.96 -4.45
N ARG A 97 19.57 17.74 -5.20
CA ARG A 97 19.58 17.92 -6.66
C ARG A 97 19.30 16.61 -7.37
N ASP A 98 18.51 16.68 -8.42
CA ASP A 98 18.20 15.54 -9.29
C ASP A 98 17.61 14.34 -8.53
N CYS A 99 16.86 14.59 -7.44
CA CYS A 99 16.35 13.58 -6.52
C CYS A 99 17.42 12.66 -5.89
N ASN A 100 18.69 13.06 -5.86
CA ASN A 100 19.77 12.28 -5.25
C ASN A 100 19.79 12.46 -3.72
N GLY A 101 19.21 11.50 -3.01
CA GLY A 101 19.10 11.49 -1.54
C GLY A 101 20.35 11.16 -0.75
N SER A 102 21.47 10.81 -1.39
CA SER A 102 22.64 10.28 -0.69
C SER A 102 23.19 11.20 0.41
N LEU A 103 23.19 12.52 0.18
CA LEU A 103 23.59 13.49 1.20
C LEU A 103 22.56 13.58 2.34
N HIS A 104 21.27 13.41 2.01
CA HIS A 104 20.20 13.52 3.00
C HIS A 104 20.24 12.34 3.97
N ILE A 105 20.36 11.12 3.46
CA ILE A 105 20.52 9.92 4.29
C ILE A 105 21.73 10.05 5.22
N LYS A 106 22.88 10.53 4.70
CA LYS A 106 24.07 10.77 5.53
C LYS A 106 23.82 11.81 6.62
N PHE A 107 23.06 12.86 6.31
CA PHE A 107 22.72 13.90 7.27
C PHE A 107 21.74 13.39 8.33
N GLU A 108 20.71 12.64 7.96
CA GLU A 108 19.79 12.00 8.91
C GLU A 108 20.53 11.06 9.85
N ARG A 109 21.38 10.17 9.33
CA ARG A 109 22.21 9.28 10.17
C ARG A 109 23.09 10.08 11.13
N LEU A 110 23.72 11.15 10.63
CA LEU A 110 24.49 12.04 11.47
C LEU A 110 23.62 12.64 12.58
N LEU A 111 22.38 13.05 12.31
CA LEU A 111 21.46 13.56 13.33
C LEU A 111 21.12 12.49 14.36
N PHE A 112 20.74 11.29 13.93
CA PHE A 112 20.35 10.19 14.82
C PHE A 112 21.51 9.72 15.70
N ASP A 113 22.72 9.56 15.14
CA ASP A 113 23.93 9.19 15.90
C ASP A 113 24.24 10.19 17.03
N ASN A 114 23.82 11.45 16.85
CA ASN A 114 24.17 12.58 17.69
C ASN A 114 23.07 12.97 18.68
N MET A 115 21.80 12.75 18.30
CA MET A 115 20.63 13.26 19.02
C MET A 115 19.63 12.16 19.40
N GLY A 116 19.78 10.95 18.86
CA GLY A 116 18.79 9.88 19.00
C GLY A 116 17.41 10.33 18.50
N GLU A 117 16.36 9.95 19.23
CA GLU A 117 14.98 10.35 18.93
C GLU A 117 14.77 11.87 18.97
N ALA A 118 15.64 12.63 19.62
CA ALA A 118 15.48 14.08 19.67
C ALA A 118 15.75 14.74 18.29
N ALA A 119 16.29 14.00 17.31
CA ALA A 119 16.45 14.44 15.93
C ALA A 119 15.13 14.91 15.29
N PHE A 120 13.98 14.35 15.69
CA PHE A 120 12.66 14.71 15.16
C PHE A 120 12.22 16.15 15.47
N GLN A 121 12.86 16.83 16.43
CA GLN A 121 12.50 18.19 16.83
C GLN A 121 13.33 19.27 16.10
N ILE A 122 14.28 18.86 15.25
CA ILE A 122 15.16 19.80 14.55
C ILE A 122 14.39 20.50 13.42
N ASP A 123 14.49 21.84 13.35
CA ASP A 123 13.95 22.61 12.22
C ASP A 123 14.82 22.38 10.98
N PHE A 124 14.35 21.50 10.10
CA PHE A 124 15.02 21.14 8.87
C PHE A 124 14.10 21.36 7.67
N THR A 125 14.60 22.08 6.66
CA THR A 125 13.90 22.25 5.38
C THR A 125 14.67 21.58 4.25
N LEU A 126 14.01 20.59 3.63
CA LEU A 126 14.48 19.97 2.40
C LEU A 126 13.98 20.78 1.20
N ILE A 127 14.88 21.08 0.27
CA ILE A 127 14.56 21.73 -1.01
C ILE A 127 14.92 20.76 -2.12
N VAL A 128 13.94 20.35 -2.93
CA VAL A 128 14.22 19.47 -4.08
C VAL A 128 14.38 20.31 -5.34
N ALA A 129 15.54 20.20 -5.99
CA ALA A 129 15.88 20.99 -7.17
C ALA A 129 16.46 20.11 -8.30
N GLY A 130 16.56 20.66 -9.50
CA GLY A 130 17.15 19.97 -10.65
C GLY A 130 16.15 19.07 -11.39
N ARG A 131 16.65 18.02 -12.04
CA ARG A 131 15.87 17.10 -12.87
C ARG A 131 15.03 16.16 -12.00
N LYS A 132 13.88 15.77 -12.54
CA LYS A 132 12.97 14.80 -11.93
C LYS A 132 13.42 13.38 -12.27
N SER A 133 14.52 12.92 -11.66
CA SER A 133 15.00 11.55 -11.88
C SER A 133 14.28 10.58 -10.95
N TRP A 134 13.43 9.74 -11.53
CA TRP A 134 12.76 8.66 -10.81
C TRP A 134 13.76 7.59 -10.38
N ALA A 135 14.77 7.30 -11.19
CA ALA A 135 15.83 6.34 -10.84
C ALA A 135 16.56 6.74 -9.56
N ASN A 136 16.97 8.00 -9.43
CA ASN A 136 17.60 8.51 -8.20
C ASN A 136 16.64 8.50 -7.00
N LEU A 137 15.35 8.81 -7.23
CA LEU A 137 14.33 8.75 -6.18
C LEU A 137 14.08 7.31 -5.70
N LEU A 138 14.04 6.33 -6.60
CA LEU A 138 13.92 4.92 -6.24
C LEU A 138 15.12 4.44 -5.45
N GLU A 139 16.33 4.81 -5.87
CA GLU A 139 17.56 4.44 -5.14
C GLU A 139 17.58 5.07 -3.74
N TRP A 140 17.09 6.30 -3.60
CA TRP A 140 16.88 6.93 -2.31
C TRP A 140 15.86 6.15 -1.47
N CYS A 141 14.68 5.83 -2.02
CA CYS A 141 13.65 5.03 -1.35
C CYS A 141 14.16 3.64 -0.93
N ARG A 142 15.00 3.01 -1.76
CA ARG A 142 15.61 1.71 -1.47
C ARG A 142 16.55 1.77 -0.28
N GLN A 143 17.40 2.81 -0.22
CA GLN A 143 18.30 3.01 0.92
C GLN A 143 17.53 3.29 2.21
N LEU A 144 16.40 3.99 2.14
CA LEU A 144 15.53 4.25 3.29
C LEU A 144 14.80 2.99 3.76
N HIS A 145 14.28 2.20 2.83
CA HIS A 145 13.61 0.92 3.12
C HIS A 145 14.57 -0.08 3.78
N ALA A 146 15.83 -0.09 3.36
CA ALA A 146 16.87 -0.93 3.94
C ALA A 146 17.45 -0.41 5.27
N ASP A 147 17.14 0.83 5.68
CA ASP A 147 17.71 1.41 6.89
C ASP A 147 16.92 0.99 8.14
N GLU A 148 17.36 -0.09 8.76
CA GLU A 148 16.79 -0.60 10.03
C GLU A 148 16.92 0.40 11.19
N ASN A 149 17.84 1.38 11.09
CA ASN A 149 18.13 2.32 12.18
C ASN A 149 17.14 3.48 12.29
N GLY A 150 16.02 3.43 11.57
CA GLY A 150 14.94 4.40 11.67
C GLY A 150 15.25 5.72 10.98
N SER A 151 14.90 5.85 9.70
CA SER A 151 14.81 7.18 9.07
C SER A 151 13.59 7.93 9.61
N SER A 152 13.62 9.27 9.62
CA SER A 152 12.53 10.03 10.22
C SER A 152 11.28 10.15 9.35
N GLY A 153 11.38 9.78 8.08
CA GLY A 153 10.34 10.06 7.09
C GLY A 153 10.24 11.57 6.81
N LEU A 154 10.19 11.96 5.54
CA LEU A 154 9.98 13.37 5.22
C LEU A 154 8.58 13.84 5.67
N ARG A 155 8.54 14.83 6.56
CA ARG A 155 7.31 15.52 6.93
C ARG A 155 6.85 16.39 5.76
N MET A 156 5.59 16.25 5.36
CA MET A 156 5.02 17.08 4.30
C MET A 156 4.77 18.51 4.81
N ASP A 157 5.12 19.50 4.00
CA ASP A 157 4.77 20.91 4.21
C ASP A 157 3.69 21.30 3.18
N PRO A 158 2.63 22.03 3.58
CA PRO A 158 1.59 22.48 2.67
C PRO A 158 2.09 23.42 1.56
N ASN A 159 3.26 24.05 1.71
CA ASN A 159 3.83 24.98 0.74
C ASN A 159 4.75 24.31 -0.30
N TRP A 160 4.90 22.99 -0.24
CA TRP A 160 5.75 22.27 -1.18
C TRP A 160 5.24 22.33 -2.61
N ASN A 161 6.19 22.39 -3.53
CA ASN A 161 5.88 22.27 -4.94
C ASN A 161 5.59 20.79 -5.31
N ALA A 162 4.98 20.57 -6.48
CA ALA A 162 4.61 19.22 -6.92
C ALA A 162 5.78 18.21 -6.93
N GLN A 163 7.01 18.64 -7.21
CA GLN A 163 8.18 17.75 -7.17
C GLN A 163 8.55 17.36 -5.74
N GLU A 164 8.56 18.31 -4.82
CA GLU A 164 8.81 18.05 -3.39
C GLU A 164 7.74 17.12 -2.82
N THR A 165 6.47 17.32 -3.16
CA THR A 165 5.38 16.46 -2.68
C THR A 165 5.48 15.04 -3.22
N VAL A 166 5.88 14.84 -4.49
CA VAL A 166 6.15 13.50 -5.02
C VAL A 166 7.29 12.83 -4.26
N VAL A 167 8.36 13.56 -3.95
CA VAL A 167 9.49 13.02 -3.17
C VAL A 167 9.06 12.64 -1.74
N ALA A 168 8.30 13.48 -1.03
CA ALA A 168 7.78 13.09 0.28
C ALA A 168 6.84 11.90 0.21
N ALA A 169 5.94 11.85 -0.78
CA ALA A 169 5.02 10.74 -0.92
C ALA A 169 5.79 9.43 -1.16
N ALA A 170 6.81 9.45 -2.02
CA ALA A 170 7.67 8.29 -2.26
C ALA A 170 8.41 7.87 -0.98
N HIS A 171 8.97 8.84 -0.25
CA HIS A 171 9.67 8.59 1.00
C HIS A 171 8.76 8.02 2.08
N ARG A 172 7.52 8.50 2.17
CA ARG A 172 6.52 8.00 3.11
C ARG A 172 6.11 6.58 2.76
N ILE A 173 5.86 6.29 1.48
CA ILE A 173 5.57 4.93 1.00
C ILE A 173 6.74 3.99 1.35
N ALA A 174 7.98 4.40 1.07
CA ALA A 174 9.16 3.58 1.37
C ALA A 174 9.32 3.31 2.87
N PHE A 175 9.05 4.33 3.69
CA PHE A 175 9.11 4.23 5.15
C PHE A 175 8.00 3.32 5.72
N THR A 176 6.74 3.46 5.29
CA THR A 176 5.64 2.63 5.79
C THR A 176 5.75 1.16 5.39
N HIS A 177 6.52 0.85 4.34
CA HIS A 177 6.81 -0.52 3.94
C HIS A 177 8.05 -1.12 4.63
N GLY A 178 8.59 -0.52 5.70
CA GLY A 178 9.79 -1.02 6.37
C GLY A 178 9.70 -2.50 6.80
N GLU A 179 8.51 -3.00 7.14
CA GLU A 179 8.28 -4.41 7.49
C GLU A 179 7.96 -5.31 6.28
N SER A 180 7.65 -4.71 5.13
CA SER A 180 7.31 -5.42 3.89
C SER A 180 8.54 -5.65 3.02
N THR A 181 8.43 -6.54 2.03
CA THR A 181 9.50 -6.72 1.06
C THR A 181 9.64 -5.50 0.16
N TRP A 182 10.85 -5.29 -0.37
CA TRP A 182 11.12 -4.18 -1.28
C TRP A 182 10.25 -4.25 -2.55
N GLU A 183 9.85 -5.44 -3.00
CA GLU A 183 8.98 -5.63 -4.16
C GLU A 183 7.59 -5.01 -3.94
N CYS A 184 6.99 -5.19 -2.75
CA CYS A 184 5.72 -4.55 -2.40
C CYS A 184 5.83 -3.03 -2.37
N CYS A 185 6.92 -2.52 -1.78
CA CYS A 185 7.22 -1.09 -1.79
C CYS A 185 7.39 -0.55 -3.22
N LEU A 186 8.12 -1.28 -4.07
CA LEU A 186 8.38 -0.91 -5.46
C LEU A 186 7.09 -0.86 -6.29
N GLU A 187 6.13 -1.75 -6.02
CA GLU A 187 4.81 -1.72 -6.65
C GLU A 187 4.04 -0.44 -6.29
N ALA A 188 3.98 -0.09 -5.00
CA ALA A 188 3.36 1.15 -4.52
C ALA A 188 4.03 2.41 -5.08
N LEU A 189 5.37 2.41 -5.14
CA LEU A 189 6.14 3.49 -5.76
C LEU A 189 5.86 3.57 -7.28
N GLY A 190 5.72 2.44 -7.95
CA GLY A 190 5.30 2.38 -9.37
C GLY A 190 3.94 3.06 -9.61
N ALA A 191 2.99 2.85 -8.70
CA ALA A 191 1.70 3.54 -8.72
C ALA A 191 1.83 5.06 -8.54
N LEU A 192 2.63 5.49 -7.55
CA LEU A 192 2.93 6.91 -7.35
C LEU A 192 3.62 7.54 -8.58
N ARG A 193 4.46 6.78 -9.30
CA ARG A 193 5.14 7.25 -10.51
C ARG A 193 4.15 7.65 -11.60
N ALA A 194 3.12 6.84 -11.84
CA ALA A 194 2.13 7.15 -12.86
C ALA A 194 1.39 8.45 -12.53
N VAL A 195 1.04 8.65 -11.26
CA VAL A 195 0.45 9.90 -10.75
C VAL A 195 1.44 11.07 -10.90
N ALA A 196 2.71 10.88 -10.58
CA ALA A 196 3.74 11.89 -10.78
C ALA A 196 3.89 12.26 -12.26
N GLY A 197 3.73 11.30 -13.18
CA GLY A 197 3.71 11.51 -14.63
C GLY A 197 2.63 12.51 -15.08
N LEU A 198 1.47 12.54 -14.41
CA LEU A 198 0.41 13.52 -14.67
C LEU A 198 0.86 14.96 -14.36
N SER A 199 1.68 15.13 -13.32
CA SER A 199 2.25 16.44 -12.96
C SER A 199 3.30 16.91 -13.97
N SER A 200 4.03 15.96 -14.56
CA SER A 200 5.21 16.23 -15.36
C SER A 200 5.70 14.95 -16.01
N LYS A 201 5.62 14.89 -17.35
CA LYS A 201 6.13 13.78 -18.17
C LYS A 201 7.59 13.42 -17.87
N LYS A 202 8.39 14.38 -17.38
CA LYS A 202 9.79 14.15 -16.97
C LYS A 202 10.00 13.03 -15.95
N TRP A 203 9.00 12.71 -15.12
CA TRP A 203 9.05 11.57 -14.20
C TRP A 203 9.02 10.20 -14.92
N LEU A 204 8.68 10.20 -16.21
CA LEU A 204 8.60 9.01 -17.06
C LEU A 204 9.81 8.90 -18.02
N ASP A 205 10.65 9.93 -18.12
CA ASP A 205 11.73 10.01 -19.11
C ASP A 205 12.83 8.94 -18.90
N ASP A 206 13.20 8.65 -17.65
CA ASP A 206 14.23 7.66 -17.29
C ASP A 206 13.67 6.23 -17.18
N TYR A 207 12.44 5.98 -17.65
CA TYR A 207 11.82 4.65 -17.62
C TYR A 207 12.42 3.70 -18.65
N ARG A 208 12.84 4.20 -19.82
CA ARG A 208 13.28 3.35 -20.95
C ARG A 208 14.53 2.54 -20.66
N GLU A 209 15.44 3.04 -19.80
CA GLU A 209 16.66 2.31 -19.42
C GLU A 209 16.41 1.21 -18.37
N ASN A 210 15.34 1.33 -17.57
CA ASN A 210 15.05 0.41 -16.46
C ASN A 210 14.00 -0.68 -16.77
N GLN A 211 13.44 -0.72 -17.98
CA GLN A 211 12.46 -1.76 -18.36
C GLN A 211 13.01 -3.19 -18.26
N LEU A 212 14.33 -3.38 -18.40
CA LEU A 212 14.97 -4.70 -18.25
C LEU A 212 14.77 -5.31 -16.85
N TYR A 213 14.63 -4.47 -15.82
CA TYR A 213 14.38 -4.92 -14.44
C TYR A 213 12.91 -5.32 -14.23
N TRP A 214 11.96 -4.54 -14.77
CA TRP A 214 10.52 -4.77 -14.61
C TRP A 214 9.99 -5.96 -15.42
N VAL A 215 10.53 -6.21 -16.62
CA VAL A 215 10.17 -7.39 -17.42
C VAL A 215 10.60 -8.67 -16.71
N SER A 216 11.75 -8.68 -16.04
CA SER A 216 12.28 -9.84 -15.32
C SER A 216 11.42 -10.23 -14.10
N VAL A 217 10.92 -9.25 -13.34
CA VAL A 217 10.04 -9.49 -12.18
C VAL A 217 8.65 -9.98 -12.61
N ARG A 218 8.10 -9.49 -13.74
CA ARG A 218 6.84 -10.03 -14.30
C ARG A 218 7.02 -11.42 -14.92
N ARG A 219 8.18 -11.74 -15.51
CA ARG A 219 8.46 -13.06 -16.12
C ARG A 219 8.55 -14.20 -15.10
N ILE A 220 8.88 -13.90 -13.84
CA ILE A 220 8.91 -14.90 -12.75
C ILE A 220 7.50 -15.24 -12.23
N ARG A 221 6.44 -14.49 -12.61
CA ARG A 221 5.05 -14.73 -12.17
C ARG A 221 4.04 -15.06 -13.28
N LEU A 222 4.48 -15.14 -14.53
CA LEU A 222 3.62 -15.48 -15.67
C LEU A 222 4.32 -16.48 -16.61
N GLN A 223 4.38 -17.75 -16.21
CA GLN A 223 4.40 -18.83 -17.19
C GLN A 223 2.97 -19.39 -17.33
N GLY A 224 2.29 -18.92 -18.37
CA GLY A 224 1.02 -19.42 -18.86
C GLY A 224 0.89 -18.95 -20.32
N VAL A 225 0.76 -19.91 -21.23
CA VAL A 225 1.01 -19.81 -22.67
C VAL A 225 -0.26 -19.38 -23.43
N PHE A 226 -0.16 -18.40 -24.35
CA PHE A 226 -0.42 -18.50 -25.80
C PHE A 226 -0.67 -17.14 -26.47
N ALA A 227 -0.06 -16.98 -27.65
CA ALA A 227 -0.27 -15.90 -28.60
C ALA A 227 -1.36 -16.27 -29.61
N GLY A 228 -2.20 -15.31 -29.97
CA GLY A 228 -3.09 -15.35 -31.14
C GLY A 228 -3.34 -13.91 -31.62
N PRO A 229 -3.43 -13.65 -32.94
CA PRO A 229 -3.53 -12.30 -33.48
C PRO A 229 -5.00 -11.83 -33.50
N VAL A 230 -5.24 -10.54 -33.27
CA VAL A 230 -6.55 -9.91 -33.52
C VAL A 230 -6.33 -8.61 -34.29
N ASP A 231 -6.99 -8.53 -35.45
CA ASP A 231 -7.04 -7.40 -36.37
C ASP A 231 -7.80 -6.19 -35.82
N SER A 232 -7.42 -5.02 -36.32
CA SER A 232 -7.90 -3.69 -35.95
C SER A 232 -9.28 -3.31 -36.53
N VAL A 233 -10.13 -2.64 -35.75
CA VAL A 233 -11.18 -1.71 -36.26
C VAL A 233 -11.34 -0.52 -35.29
N ASN A 234 -11.49 0.68 -35.89
CA ASN A 234 -11.52 2.02 -35.29
C ASN A 234 -12.76 2.38 -34.42
N GLY A 235 -12.55 3.28 -33.44
CA GLY A 235 -13.34 4.52 -33.36
C GLY A 235 -14.38 4.71 -32.25
N HIS A 236 -13.97 4.78 -30.98
CA HIS A 236 -14.43 5.68 -29.89
C HIS A 236 -13.68 5.25 -28.61
N GLU A 237 -12.97 6.18 -27.95
CA GLU A 237 -12.13 5.87 -26.77
C GLU A 237 -12.98 5.61 -25.52
N ALA A 238 -13.58 4.42 -25.45
CA ALA A 238 -13.91 3.77 -24.20
C ALA A 238 -12.67 2.96 -23.77
N HIS A 239 -12.08 3.28 -22.62
CA HIS A 239 -11.00 2.48 -22.06
C HIS A 239 -11.58 1.13 -21.59
N VAL A 240 -11.41 0.08 -22.40
CA VAL A 240 -11.80 -1.28 -22.04
C VAL A 240 -10.81 -1.82 -21.01
N ILE A 241 -11.25 -1.97 -19.76
CA ILE A 241 -10.46 -2.53 -18.68
C ILE A 241 -10.92 -3.97 -18.45
N HIS A 242 -10.11 -4.96 -18.83
CA HIS A 242 -10.35 -6.33 -18.39
C HIS A 242 -9.98 -6.47 -16.91
N VAL A 243 -10.93 -6.79 -16.04
CA VAL A 243 -10.69 -7.02 -14.61
C VAL A 243 -10.57 -8.52 -14.35
N PRO A 244 -9.36 -9.05 -14.11
CA PRO A 244 -9.21 -10.42 -13.62
C PRO A 244 -9.65 -10.51 -12.16
N LEU A 245 -10.56 -11.44 -11.84
CA LEU A 245 -10.89 -11.81 -10.47
C LEU A 245 -9.80 -12.74 -9.95
N SER A 246 -8.84 -12.23 -9.17
CA SER A 246 -7.78 -13.06 -8.57
C SER A 246 -7.61 -12.77 -7.07
N ARG A 247 -7.47 -13.83 -6.27
CA ARG A 247 -6.93 -13.80 -4.90
C ARG A 247 -5.62 -14.60 -4.86
N PRO A 248 -4.67 -14.26 -3.98
CA PRO A 248 -3.51 -15.09 -3.72
C PRO A 248 -3.89 -16.25 -2.80
N HIS A 249 -3.59 -17.49 -3.19
CA HIS A 249 -3.61 -18.64 -2.28
C HIS A 249 -2.19 -19.00 -1.85
N LYS A 250 -2.01 -19.17 -0.54
CA LYS A 250 -0.89 -19.89 0.08
C LYS A 250 -0.90 -21.34 -0.43
N VAL A 251 0.28 -21.85 -0.82
CA VAL A 251 0.57 -23.29 -0.85
C VAL A 251 1.97 -23.53 -0.27
N LEU A 252 2.01 -24.60 0.52
CA LEU A 252 3.11 -25.18 1.29
C LEU A 252 4.36 -25.57 0.48
N GLU A 253 5.44 -25.65 1.26
CA GLU A 253 6.77 -26.22 1.04
C GLU A 253 6.89 -27.40 0.05
N GLN A 254 8.03 -27.44 -0.66
CA GLN A 254 9.02 -28.52 -0.50
C GLN A 254 10.34 -28.24 -1.23
N ASN A 255 11.42 -28.65 -0.54
CA ASN A 255 12.80 -28.90 -1.01
C ASN A 255 13.76 -27.71 -1.11
N LEU A 256 14.54 -27.51 -0.05
CA LEU A 256 16.00 -27.42 -0.15
C LEU A 256 16.65 -27.79 1.19
N THR A 257 17.28 -28.96 1.19
CA THR A 257 18.13 -29.50 2.25
C THR A 257 19.43 -28.69 2.31
N LEU A 258 19.71 -28.00 3.42
CA LEU A 258 21.08 -27.64 3.78
C LEU A 258 21.23 -27.40 5.29
N VAL A 259 21.90 -28.38 5.91
CA VAL A 259 22.58 -28.45 7.21
C VAL A 259 22.60 -27.15 8.03
N ALA A 260 21.86 -27.15 9.14
CA ALA A 260 22.09 -26.24 10.27
C ALA A 260 22.25 -27.07 11.55
N HIS A 261 23.39 -26.85 12.24
CA HIS A 261 23.65 -27.32 13.59
C HIS A 261 22.63 -26.71 14.56
N ALA A 262 21.95 -27.58 15.32
CA ALA A 262 21.04 -27.19 16.39
C ALA A 262 21.80 -26.97 17.71
N GLU A 263 21.68 -25.77 18.28
CA GLU A 263 21.79 -25.58 19.73
C GLU A 263 20.37 -25.41 20.28
N VAL A 264 20.09 -26.23 21.30
CA VAL A 264 18.82 -26.39 22.00
C VAL A 264 18.77 -25.39 23.16
N CYS A 265 17.77 -24.50 23.16
CA CYS A 265 17.29 -23.88 24.39
C CYS A 265 15.76 -24.01 24.46
N THR A 266 15.34 -24.86 25.39
CA THR A 266 13.97 -25.14 25.82
C THR A 266 13.38 -23.97 26.63
N LEU A 267 12.21 -23.46 26.23
CA LEU A 267 11.29 -22.77 27.14
C LEU A 267 9.85 -23.18 26.80
N SER A 268 9.16 -23.69 27.81
CA SER A 268 7.76 -24.10 27.81
C SER A 268 6.81 -22.88 27.77
N PRO A 269 5.57 -23.03 27.27
CA PRO A 269 4.62 -21.93 27.13
C PRO A 269 3.79 -21.73 28.41
N THR A 270 3.63 -20.48 28.83
CA THR A 270 2.58 -20.07 29.77
C THR A 270 1.34 -19.61 29.00
N GLU A 271 0.21 -20.13 29.47
CA GLU A 271 -1.15 -19.96 29.01
C GLU A 271 -1.64 -18.51 29.04
N SER A 272 -2.43 -18.12 28.04
CA SER A 272 -3.72 -17.41 28.22
C SER A 272 -4.30 -16.98 26.86
N SER A 273 -4.99 -17.90 26.19
CA SER A 273 -5.92 -17.55 25.11
C SER A 273 -7.25 -17.09 25.71
N PRO A 274 -7.83 -15.96 25.27
CA PRO A 274 -9.19 -15.59 25.62
C PRO A 274 -10.22 -16.46 24.88
N LEU A 275 -11.28 -16.83 25.59
CA LEU A 275 -12.40 -17.67 25.15
C LEU A 275 -13.10 -17.10 23.90
N PRO A 276 -13.62 -17.96 23.01
CA PRO A 276 -14.41 -17.54 21.86
C PRO A 276 -15.81 -17.09 22.33
N LEU A 277 -16.27 -15.97 21.77
CA LEU A 277 -17.63 -15.45 21.93
C LEU A 277 -18.68 -16.46 21.43
N PRO A 278 -19.86 -16.55 22.08
CA PRO A 278 -20.90 -17.49 21.71
C PRO A 278 -21.51 -17.12 20.36
N LEU A 279 -21.60 -18.11 19.48
CA LEU A 279 -22.38 -18.02 18.25
C LEU A 279 -23.86 -17.75 18.57
N PRO A 280 -24.56 -16.90 17.82
CA PRO A 280 -26.00 -16.76 17.95
C PRO A 280 -26.70 -18.08 17.57
N PRO A 281 -27.82 -18.43 18.23
CA PRO A 281 -28.54 -19.66 17.94
C PRO A 281 -29.08 -19.65 16.50
N PRO A 282 -29.23 -20.83 15.88
CA PRO A 282 -29.87 -20.95 14.58
C PRO A 282 -31.28 -20.36 14.65
N ARG A 283 -31.66 -19.58 13.63
CA ARG A 283 -33.05 -19.16 13.43
C ARG A 283 -33.92 -20.41 13.30
N GLU A 284 -34.54 -20.79 14.40
CA GLU A 284 -35.68 -21.70 14.42
C GLU A 284 -36.74 -21.16 13.48
N GLN A 285 -37.04 -21.97 12.47
CA GLN A 285 -38.16 -21.76 11.58
C GLN A 285 -39.44 -21.89 12.42
N MET A 286 -40.24 -20.83 12.43
CA MET A 286 -41.61 -20.88 12.91
C MET A 286 -42.38 -21.93 12.09
N ALA A 287 -42.48 -23.13 12.64
CA ALA A 287 -43.39 -24.17 12.21
C ALA A 287 -44.83 -23.74 12.52
N LEU A 288 -45.43 -22.98 11.60
CA LEU A 288 -46.87 -22.79 11.56
C LEU A 288 -47.52 -24.14 11.21
N LYS A 289 -48.04 -24.78 12.26
CA LYS A 289 -48.95 -25.94 12.21
C LYS A 289 -50.11 -25.66 11.25
N ARG A 290 -49.98 -26.05 9.98
CA ARG A 290 -51.15 -26.34 9.14
C ARG A 290 -51.69 -27.70 9.57
N LYS A 291 -52.79 -27.65 10.34
CA LYS A 291 -53.67 -28.80 10.59
C LYS A 291 -53.99 -29.47 9.27
N ARG A 292 -53.44 -30.68 9.09
CA ARG A 292 -53.84 -31.62 8.06
C ARG A 292 -55.16 -32.22 8.55
N ILE A 293 -56.29 -31.74 8.02
CA ILE A 293 -57.57 -32.40 8.18
C ILE A 293 -57.50 -33.65 7.29
N THR A 294 -57.31 -34.79 7.94
CA THR A 294 -57.51 -36.11 7.35
C THR A 294 -59.02 -36.35 7.27
N ASN A 295 -59.63 -36.10 6.11
CA ASN A 295 -60.91 -36.70 5.75
C ASN A 295 -60.60 -38.06 5.12
N SER A 296 -60.50 -39.08 5.99
CA SER A 296 -60.46 -40.49 5.62
C SER A 296 -61.81 -41.10 5.97
N GLU A 297 -62.81 -40.91 5.12
CA GLU A 297 -64.05 -41.70 5.13
C GLU A 297 -64.81 -41.41 3.84
N GLY A 298 -64.94 -42.43 2.99
CA GLY A 298 -65.43 -42.30 1.62
C GLY A 298 -64.73 -43.22 0.60
N ALA A 299 -64.07 -44.29 1.06
CA ALA A 299 -63.84 -45.46 0.25
C ALA A 299 -65.04 -46.40 0.42
N ILE A 300 -65.42 -47.10 -0.65
CA ILE A 300 -66.56 -48.02 -0.79
C ILE A 300 -67.82 -47.33 -1.36
N GLN A 301 -67.80 -47.07 -2.67
CA GLN A 301 -68.81 -47.57 -3.63
C GLN A 301 -68.56 -46.92 -4.99
N ARG A 302 -67.99 -47.69 -5.92
CA ARG A 302 -68.23 -47.71 -7.38
C ARG A 302 -67.08 -48.44 -8.07
N ALA A 303 -67.03 -49.75 -7.81
CA ALA A 303 -66.61 -50.68 -8.84
C ALA A 303 -67.81 -50.90 -9.77
N LYS A 304 -67.53 -51.10 -11.06
CA LYS A 304 -68.44 -51.42 -12.18
C LYS A 304 -68.93 -50.22 -12.99
N HIS A 305 -68.04 -49.68 -13.80
CA HIS A 305 -68.28 -49.58 -15.25
C HIS A 305 -66.92 -49.69 -15.93
N ALA A 306 -66.59 -50.92 -16.32
CA ALA A 306 -65.58 -51.18 -17.32
C ALA A 306 -66.27 -50.98 -18.68
N ASP A 307 -65.93 -49.89 -19.35
CA ASP A 307 -65.98 -49.84 -20.81
C ASP A 307 -64.74 -49.07 -21.26
N GLY A 308 -64.02 -49.69 -22.20
CA GLY A 308 -62.70 -49.27 -22.65
C GLY A 308 -62.75 -47.89 -23.29
N VAL A 309 -62.41 -46.87 -22.51
CA VAL A 309 -61.90 -45.62 -23.06
C VAL A 309 -60.40 -45.77 -23.11
N GLU A 310 -59.92 -46.08 -24.31
CA GLU A 310 -58.51 -46.06 -24.68
C GLU A 310 -57.95 -44.71 -24.22
N SER A 311 -57.22 -44.74 -23.10
CA SER A 311 -56.69 -43.56 -22.42
C SER A 311 -55.67 -42.95 -23.38
N GLN A 312 -56.14 -42.01 -24.21
CA GLN A 312 -55.28 -41.19 -25.04
C GLN A 312 -54.25 -40.59 -24.09
N LYS A 313 -53.01 -41.08 -24.20
CA LYS A 313 -51.85 -40.46 -23.58
C LYS A 313 -51.91 -39.00 -24.02
N ASP A 314 -52.35 -38.13 -23.13
CA ASP A 314 -52.22 -36.70 -23.32
C ASP A 314 -50.75 -36.46 -23.58
N GLU A 315 -50.40 -36.26 -24.86
CA GLU A 315 -49.07 -35.88 -25.28
C GLU A 315 -48.82 -34.52 -24.63
N GLN A 316 -48.22 -34.58 -23.45
CA GLN A 316 -47.91 -33.41 -22.66
C GLN A 316 -46.99 -32.56 -23.51
N ALA A 317 -47.50 -31.40 -23.94
CA ALA A 317 -46.79 -30.53 -24.87
C ALA A 317 -45.36 -30.30 -24.36
N PRO A 318 -44.34 -30.41 -25.24
CA PRO A 318 -42.95 -30.28 -24.83
C PRO A 318 -42.75 -28.95 -24.10
N THR A 319 -42.25 -29.03 -22.87
CA THR A 319 -41.92 -27.85 -22.07
C THR A 319 -40.47 -27.46 -22.32
N LEU A 320 -40.10 -26.20 -22.01
CA LEU A 320 -38.72 -25.74 -22.14
C LEU A 320 -37.73 -26.63 -21.36
N LEU A 321 -38.15 -27.17 -20.21
CA LEU A 321 -37.31 -28.02 -19.35
C LEU A 321 -37.19 -29.46 -19.84
N THR A 322 -38.08 -29.93 -20.74
CA THR A 322 -37.96 -31.25 -21.38
C THR A 322 -36.99 -31.27 -22.56
N LEU A 323 -36.55 -30.10 -23.05
CA LEU A 323 -35.55 -30.02 -24.12
C LEU A 323 -34.16 -30.45 -23.61
N PRO A 324 -33.30 -31.04 -24.45
CA PRO A 324 -31.87 -31.22 -24.15
C PRO A 324 -31.16 -29.92 -23.73
N ALA A 325 -30.14 -30.03 -22.90
CA ALA A 325 -29.44 -28.87 -22.31
C ALA A 325 -28.82 -27.95 -23.39
N GLU A 326 -28.37 -28.51 -24.50
CA GLU A 326 -27.78 -27.79 -25.63
C GLU A 326 -28.81 -26.85 -26.27
N LEU A 327 -30.04 -27.34 -26.48
CA LEU A 327 -31.13 -26.52 -27.01
C LEU A 327 -31.58 -25.46 -26.00
N ARG A 328 -31.63 -25.79 -24.70
CA ARG A 328 -31.93 -24.80 -23.65
C ARG A 328 -30.89 -23.68 -23.62
N ASN A 329 -29.60 -24.02 -23.66
CA ASN A 329 -28.51 -23.05 -23.72
C ASN A 329 -28.62 -22.15 -24.95
N ARG A 330 -28.96 -22.70 -26.12
CA ARG A 330 -29.15 -21.89 -27.31
C ARG A 330 -30.32 -20.91 -27.19
N ILE A 331 -31.42 -21.34 -26.57
CA ILE A 331 -32.55 -20.45 -26.25
C ILE A 331 -32.13 -19.38 -25.25
N TYR A 332 -31.37 -19.73 -24.21
CA TYR A 332 -30.85 -18.78 -23.23
C TYR A 332 -29.93 -17.75 -23.88
N GLU A 333 -29.02 -18.15 -24.76
CA GLU A 333 -28.13 -17.26 -25.50
C GLU A 333 -28.93 -16.24 -26.33
N LEU A 334 -29.91 -16.72 -27.11
CA LEU A 334 -30.77 -15.85 -27.93
C LEU A 334 -31.60 -14.88 -27.09
N ALA A 335 -32.00 -15.28 -25.88
CA ALA A 335 -32.84 -14.47 -25.00
C ALA A 335 -32.05 -13.50 -24.10
N LEU A 336 -30.83 -13.85 -23.70
CA LEU A 336 -30.06 -13.16 -22.66
C LEU A 336 -28.87 -12.37 -23.19
N LEU A 337 -28.30 -12.73 -24.34
CA LEU A 337 -27.18 -11.99 -24.91
C LEU A 337 -27.70 -10.76 -25.66
N ARG A 338 -27.13 -9.60 -25.37
CA ARG A 338 -27.43 -8.36 -26.05
C ARG A 338 -26.23 -7.91 -26.89
N PRO A 339 -26.45 -7.46 -28.13
CA PRO A 339 -25.40 -6.76 -28.86
C PRO A 339 -25.20 -5.39 -28.21
N GLY A 340 -24.04 -5.19 -27.57
CA GLY A 340 -23.66 -3.90 -26.96
C GLY A 340 -23.27 -4.00 -25.49
N LEU A 341 -23.07 -2.83 -24.87
CA LEU A 341 -22.78 -2.71 -23.45
C LEU A 341 -24.08 -2.63 -22.65
N ILE A 342 -24.19 -3.43 -21.59
CA ILE A 342 -25.29 -3.37 -20.62
C ILE A 342 -24.84 -2.48 -19.46
N SER A 343 -25.49 -1.33 -19.29
CA SER A 343 -25.21 -0.42 -18.18
C SER A 343 -25.66 -1.01 -16.84
N ILE A 344 -24.72 -1.11 -15.90
CA ILE A 344 -24.98 -1.50 -14.52
C ILE A 344 -25.39 -0.27 -13.74
N THR A 345 -26.64 -0.28 -13.26
CA THR A 345 -27.20 0.74 -12.38
C THR A 345 -27.63 0.10 -11.05
N SER A 346 -27.86 0.89 -10.02
CA SER A 346 -28.47 0.41 -8.77
C SER A 346 -29.86 -0.23 -8.99
N SER A 347 -30.52 0.13 -10.08
CA SER A 347 -31.79 -0.46 -10.53
C SER A 347 -31.64 -1.65 -11.49
N LEU A 348 -30.42 -2.16 -11.71
CA LEU A 348 -30.20 -3.29 -12.61
C LEU A 348 -30.98 -4.51 -12.10
N LYS A 349 -32.07 -4.85 -12.80
CA LYS A 349 -32.85 -6.05 -12.54
C LYS A 349 -32.34 -7.18 -13.44
N ALA A 350 -32.25 -8.38 -12.88
CA ALA A 350 -32.03 -9.57 -13.68
C ALA A 350 -33.14 -9.68 -14.75
N PRO A 351 -32.82 -10.12 -15.98
CA PRO A 351 -33.81 -10.36 -17.01
C PRO A 351 -34.94 -11.27 -16.50
N GLY A 352 -36.17 -11.03 -16.97
CA GLY A 352 -37.36 -11.77 -16.52
C GLY A 352 -37.20 -13.29 -16.63
N LEU A 353 -36.46 -13.78 -17.63
CA LEU A 353 -36.15 -15.20 -17.78
C LEU A 353 -35.42 -15.78 -16.56
N LEU A 354 -34.46 -15.06 -15.97
CA LEU A 354 -33.75 -15.49 -14.75
C LEU A 354 -34.64 -15.43 -13.49
N ALA A 355 -35.79 -14.76 -13.57
CA ALA A 355 -36.76 -14.67 -12.47
C ALA A 355 -37.79 -15.81 -12.47
N THR A 356 -37.90 -16.61 -13.55
CA THR A 356 -38.95 -17.62 -13.74
C THR A 356 -38.92 -18.77 -12.73
N CYS A 357 -37.90 -19.64 -12.80
CA CYS A 357 -37.73 -20.78 -11.89
C CYS A 357 -36.26 -21.00 -11.52
N ARG A 358 -36.03 -21.79 -10.46
CA ARG A 358 -34.68 -22.05 -9.91
C ARG A 358 -33.75 -22.68 -10.94
N GLN A 359 -34.23 -23.67 -11.69
CA GLN A 359 -33.43 -24.39 -12.69
C GLN A 359 -32.95 -23.46 -13.81
N ILE A 360 -33.85 -22.67 -14.42
CA ILE A 360 -33.49 -21.70 -15.47
C ILE A 360 -32.50 -20.68 -14.93
N ARG A 361 -32.69 -20.19 -13.70
CA ARG A 361 -31.76 -19.27 -13.07
C ARG A 361 -30.36 -19.88 -12.93
N GLU A 362 -30.24 -21.11 -12.45
CA GLU A 362 -28.96 -21.79 -12.25
C GLU A 362 -28.24 -22.05 -13.58
N GLU A 363 -28.97 -22.50 -14.61
CA GLU A 363 -28.40 -22.78 -15.93
C GLU A 363 -28.02 -21.51 -16.70
N ALA A 364 -28.90 -20.50 -16.72
CA ALA A 364 -28.80 -19.37 -17.64
C ALA A 364 -28.08 -18.14 -17.05
N SER A 365 -27.88 -18.04 -15.72
CA SER A 365 -27.20 -16.89 -15.12
C SER A 365 -25.74 -16.76 -15.59
N LYS A 366 -25.03 -17.88 -15.78
CA LYS A 366 -23.66 -17.87 -16.28
C LYS A 366 -23.57 -17.28 -17.70
N ILE A 367 -24.51 -17.66 -18.57
CA ILE A 367 -24.60 -17.11 -19.93
C ILE A 367 -24.80 -15.59 -19.86
N TYR A 368 -25.75 -15.13 -19.04
CA TYR A 368 -26.02 -13.70 -18.92
C TYR A 368 -24.84 -12.90 -18.37
N TYR A 369 -24.29 -13.29 -17.21
CA TYR A 369 -23.30 -12.47 -16.50
C TYR A 369 -21.87 -12.60 -17.04
N LEU A 370 -21.51 -13.73 -17.66
CA LEU A 370 -20.13 -13.98 -18.11
C LEU A 370 -19.92 -13.68 -19.60
N GLN A 371 -20.96 -13.79 -20.43
CA GLN A 371 -20.84 -13.58 -21.87
C GLN A 371 -21.31 -12.20 -22.35
N ASN A 372 -22.18 -11.51 -21.60
CA ASN A 372 -22.50 -10.12 -21.93
C ASN A 372 -21.34 -9.19 -21.56
N LYS A 373 -21.29 -8.05 -22.25
CA LYS A 373 -20.41 -6.94 -21.91
C LYS A 373 -21.17 -5.95 -21.06
N PHE A 374 -20.61 -5.60 -19.92
CA PHE A 374 -21.21 -4.67 -18.99
C PHE A 374 -20.39 -3.38 -18.93
N GLU A 375 -21.05 -2.28 -18.64
CA GLU A 375 -20.43 -1.00 -18.37
C GLU A 375 -20.96 -0.46 -17.05
N MET A 376 -20.09 0.16 -16.26
CA MET A 376 -20.44 0.72 -14.97
C MET A 376 -19.95 2.16 -14.86
N ASP A 377 -20.88 3.05 -14.50
CA ASP A 377 -20.56 4.42 -14.16
C ASP A 377 -20.19 4.51 -12.67
N ILE A 378 -18.92 4.77 -12.39
CA ILE A 378 -18.43 5.06 -11.05
C ILE A 378 -18.51 6.57 -10.84
N ARG A 379 -19.46 6.99 -10.01
CA ARG A 379 -19.71 8.40 -9.70
C ARG A 379 -19.05 8.77 -8.38
N ASP A 380 -18.39 9.92 -8.35
CA ASP A 380 -17.81 10.47 -7.13
C ASP A 380 -16.88 9.47 -6.40
N CYS A 381 -16.08 8.70 -7.16
CA CYS A 381 -15.23 7.62 -6.63
C CYS A 381 -15.96 6.58 -5.75
N ASP A 382 -17.27 6.42 -5.90
CA ASP A 382 -18.06 5.44 -5.14
C ASP A 382 -17.99 4.06 -5.79
N GLY A 383 -17.16 3.18 -5.21
CA GLY A 383 -16.98 1.80 -5.65
C GLY A 383 -18.06 0.82 -5.19
N THR A 384 -19.07 1.25 -4.43
CA THR A 384 -20.03 0.33 -3.79
C THR A 384 -20.82 -0.51 -4.80
N LEU A 385 -21.29 0.09 -5.89
CA LEU A 385 -22.00 -0.62 -6.96
C LEU A 385 -21.09 -1.65 -7.64
N GLY A 386 -19.83 -1.29 -7.87
CA GLY A 386 -18.78 -2.18 -8.39
C GLY A 386 -18.55 -3.39 -7.52
N ASN A 387 -18.35 -3.15 -6.23
CA ASN A 387 -18.15 -4.22 -5.25
C ASN A 387 -19.37 -5.14 -5.14
N ALA A 388 -20.60 -4.59 -5.15
CA ALA A 388 -21.82 -5.38 -5.14
C ALA A 388 -21.96 -6.25 -6.39
N TYR A 389 -21.61 -5.71 -7.56
CA TYR A 389 -21.64 -6.46 -8.81
C TYR A 389 -20.58 -7.57 -8.85
N LEU A 390 -19.37 -7.32 -8.36
CA LEU A 390 -18.34 -8.38 -8.29
C LEU A 390 -18.72 -9.50 -7.32
N GLN A 391 -19.36 -9.18 -6.20
CA GLN A 391 -19.90 -10.20 -5.28
C GLN A 391 -21.02 -11.03 -5.91
N LEU A 392 -21.77 -10.44 -6.84
CA LEU A 392 -22.75 -11.18 -7.64
C LEU A 392 -22.03 -12.09 -8.64
N LEU A 393 -21.02 -11.59 -9.36
CA LEU A 393 -20.23 -12.36 -10.31
C LEU A 393 -19.49 -13.53 -9.66
N SER A 394 -18.98 -13.37 -8.44
CA SER A 394 -18.25 -14.43 -7.72
C SER A 394 -19.13 -15.64 -7.39
N ARG A 395 -20.46 -15.54 -7.52
CA ARG A 395 -21.38 -16.70 -7.40
C ARG A 395 -21.42 -17.56 -8.66
N TYR A 396 -21.00 -17.01 -9.80
CA TYR A 396 -21.17 -17.63 -11.11
C TYR A 396 -19.83 -17.89 -11.81
N ALA A 397 -18.84 -17.03 -11.60
CA ALA A 397 -17.51 -17.15 -12.17
C ALA A 397 -16.69 -18.23 -11.44
N SER A 398 -16.12 -19.16 -12.20
CA SER A 398 -14.95 -19.92 -11.73
C SER A 398 -13.71 -19.03 -11.78
N HIS A 399 -12.62 -19.46 -11.14
CA HIS A 399 -11.36 -18.72 -11.10
C HIS A 399 -10.79 -18.34 -12.48
N ASP A 400 -11.14 -19.09 -13.53
CA ASP A 400 -10.64 -18.86 -14.89
C ASP A 400 -11.57 -18.01 -15.77
N THR A 401 -12.79 -17.69 -15.32
CA THR A 401 -13.73 -16.97 -16.18
C THR A 401 -13.60 -15.46 -16.01
N GLN A 402 -13.21 -14.77 -17.09
CA GLN A 402 -13.17 -13.31 -17.12
C GLN A 402 -14.54 -12.76 -17.51
N ALA A 403 -15.07 -11.86 -16.68
CA ALA A 403 -16.23 -11.05 -17.05
C ALA A 403 -15.77 -9.81 -17.84
N HIS A 404 -16.55 -9.42 -18.85
CA HIS A 404 -16.30 -8.21 -19.63
C HIS A 404 -16.96 -7.01 -18.95
N LEU A 405 -16.19 -6.26 -18.17
CA LEU A 405 -16.69 -5.12 -17.39
C LEU A 405 -15.90 -3.85 -17.71
N ASN A 406 -16.56 -2.85 -18.29
CA ASN A 406 -15.99 -1.54 -18.56
C ASN A 406 -16.36 -0.57 -17.43
N PHE A 407 -15.48 0.38 -17.14
CA PHE A 407 -15.74 1.43 -16.15
C PHE A 407 -15.66 2.80 -16.80
N SER A 408 -16.67 3.61 -16.54
CA SER A 408 -16.67 5.05 -16.81
C SER A 408 -16.59 5.77 -15.47
N PHE A 409 -15.69 6.74 -15.34
CA PHE A 409 -15.54 7.53 -14.12
C PHE A 409 -16.14 8.92 -14.32
N MET A 410 -17.08 9.28 -13.45
CA MET A 410 -17.85 10.51 -13.56
C MET A 410 -17.95 11.23 -12.20
N GLY A 411 -18.34 12.51 -12.25
CA GLY A 411 -18.61 13.29 -11.04
C GLY A 411 -17.37 13.99 -10.44
N LYS A 412 -17.42 14.20 -9.13
CA LYS A 412 -16.44 14.94 -8.33
C LYS A 412 -15.35 14.01 -7.81
N ARG A 413 -14.20 14.60 -7.50
CA ARG A 413 -13.10 13.93 -6.80
C ARG A 413 -13.42 13.86 -5.32
N ASN A 414 -14.07 12.78 -4.89
CA ASN A 414 -14.44 12.55 -3.50
C ASN A 414 -13.46 11.56 -2.88
N TRP A 415 -12.54 12.07 -2.05
CA TRP A 415 -11.51 11.27 -1.39
C TRP A 415 -12.12 10.34 -0.34
N THR A 416 -13.15 10.79 0.37
CA THR A 416 -13.85 10.03 1.40
C THR A 416 -14.44 8.74 0.83
N ASN A 417 -15.11 8.83 -0.32
CA ASN A 417 -15.64 7.66 -1.03
C ASN A 417 -14.51 6.73 -1.51
N LEU A 418 -13.41 7.30 -2.04
CA LEU A 418 -12.24 6.52 -2.44
C LEU A 418 -11.62 5.78 -1.24
N MET A 419 -11.57 6.40 -0.06
CA MET A 419 -11.06 5.76 1.16
C MET A 419 -11.95 4.62 1.65
N VAL A 420 -13.27 4.75 1.56
CA VAL A 420 -14.20 3.66 1.84
C VAL A 420 -13.96 2.50 0.88
N TRP A 421 -13.75 2.79 -0.40
CA TRP A 421 -13.45 1.78 -1.41
C TRP A 421 -12.08 1.10 -1.17
N CYS A 422 -11.03 1.85 -0.87
CA CYS A 422 -9.73 1.30 -0.47
C CYS A 422 -9.85 0.42 0.78
N LYS A 423 -10.64 0.83 1.78
CA LYS A 423 -10.85 0.04 2.99
C LYS A 423 -11.57 -1.28 2.67
N ASP A 424 -12.62 -1.22 1.84
CA ASP A 424 -13.31 -2.41 1.34
C ASP A 424 -12.36 -3.36 0.62
N LEU A 425 -11.47 -2.82 -0.21
CA LEU A 425 -10.47 -3.58 -0.96
C LEU A 425 -9.42 -4.23 -0.04
N TYR A 426 -9.00 -3.54 1.01
CA TYR A 426 -8.08 -4.03 2.02
C TYR A 426 -8.69 -5.17 2.86
N GLU A 427 -9.92 -5.00 3.35
CA GLU A 427 -10.59 -5.97 4.22
C GLU A 427 -11.10 -7.20 3.47
N ARG A 428 -11.48 -7.04 2.19
CA ARG A 428 -12.07 -8.10 1.38
C ARG A 428 -11.24 -8.30 0.10
N PRO A 429 -10.27 -9.22 0.13
CA PRO A 429 -9.52 -9.57 -1.08
C PRO A 429 -10.50 -10.00 -2.19
N GLY A 430 -10.31 -9.55 -3.43
CA GLY A 430 -11.26 -9.79 -4.53
C GLY A 430 -12.40 -8.77 -4.64
N SER A 431 -12.40 -7.70 -3.85
CA SER A 431 -13.18 -6.49 -4.17
C SER A 431 -12.68 -5.84 -5.46
N LEU A 432 -13.46 -4.90 -5.98
CA LEU A 432 -13.15 -4.26 -7.25
C LEU A 432 -11.86 -3.46 -7.14
N CYS A 433 -10.86 -3.87 -7.91
CA CYS A 433 -9.62 -3.15 -8.12
C CYS A 433 -9.62 -2.57 -9.54
N ILE A 434 -9.07 -1.37 -9.66
CA ILE A 434 -8.89 -0.69 -10.94
C ILE A 434 -7.40 -0.77 -11.24
N PRO A 435 -6.99 -1.53 -12.27
CA PRO A 435 -5.60 -1.67 -12.61
C PRO A 435 -5.08 -0.35 -13.18
N LEU A 436 -3.83 -0.04 -12.84
CA LEU A 436 -3.12 1.09 -13.40
C LEU A 436 -2.72 0.77 -14.84
N GLN A 437 -3.11 1.62 -15.78
CA GLN A 437 -2.79 1.47 -17.20
C GLN A 437 -2.27 2.80 -17.77
N ASP A 438 -1.40 2.70 -18.77
CA ASP A 438 -0.85 3.87 -19.47
C ASP A 438 -1.98 4.63 -20.21
N GLY A 439 -1.92 5.96 -20.17
CA GLY A 439 -2.88 6.82 -20.88
C GLY A 439 -4.26 6.97 -20.22
N GLN A 440 -4.45 6.44 -19.01
CA GLN A 440 -5.68 6.66 -18.25
C GLN A 440 -5.92 8.14 -17.95
N CYS A 441 -7.19 8.54 -17.88
CA CYS A 441 -7.53 9.89 -17.45
C CYS A 441 -7.07 10.13 -15.99
N PRO A 442 -6.80 11.38 -15.58
CA PRO A 442 -6.21 11.68 -14.27
C PRO A 442 -6.99 11.11 -13.08
N LEU A 443 -8.33 11.08 -13.17
CA LEU A 443 -9.18 10.51 -12.12
C LEU A 443 -8.94 9.01 -11.95
N VAL A 444 -8.96 8.26 -13.07
CA VAL A 444 -8.75 6.80 -13.07
C VAL A 444 -7.35 6.47 -12.57
N ALA A 445 -6.32 7.21 -13.00
CA ALA A 445 -4.95 6.99 -12.57
C ALA A 445 -4.78 7.16 -11.05
N VAL A 446 -5.46 8.14 -10.43
CA VAL A 446 -5.43 8.33 -8.97
C VAL A 446 -6.13 7.19 -8.24
N VAL A 447 -7.31 6.76 -8.71
CA VAL A 447 -8.04 5.63 -8.13
C VAL A 447 -7.22 4.34 -8.26
N ALA A 448 -6.65 4.07 -9.43
CA ALA A 448 -5.80 2.92 -9.67
C ALA A 448 -4.54 2.93 -8.80
N ALA A 449 -3.92 4.11 -8.61
CA ALA A 449 -2.78 4.24 -7.72
C ALA A 449 -3.16 3.99 -6.26
N ALA A 450 -4.29 4.53 -5.79
CA ALA A 450 -4.79 4.27 -4.45
C ALA A 450 -5.08 2.78 -4.22
N HIS A 451 -5.70 2.10 -5.19
CA HIS A 451 -5.92 0.66 -5.13
C HIS A 451 -4.63 -0.15 -5.13
N SER A 452 -3.64 0.21 -5.95
CA SER A 452 -2.34 -0.46 -5.96
C SER A 452 -1.59 -0.30 -4.64
N ILE A 453 -1.58 0.90 -4.05
CA ILE A 453 -1.05 1.14 -2.69
C ILE A 453 -1.82 0.29 -1.67
N THR A 454 -3.14 0.20 -1.79
CA THR A 454 -3.96 -0.60 -0.87
C THR A 454 -3.59 -2.08 -0.94
N LEU A 455 -3.43 -2.62 -2.14
CA LEU A 455 -3.10 -4.02 -2.36
C LEU A 455 -1.68 -4.37 -1.90
N SER A 456 -0.72 -3.44 -2.04
CA SER A 456 0.67 -3.65 -1.58
C SER A 456 0.77 -3.75 -0.05
N HIS A 457 -0.17 -3.16 0.69
CA HIS A 457 -0.22 -3.20 2.15
C HIS A 457 -1.09 -4.32 2.71
N THR A 458 -1.50 -5.32 1.91
CA THR A 458 -2.36 -6.43 2.41
C THR A 458 -1.74 -7.25 3.55
N ASN A 459 -0.42 -7.17 3.74
CA ASN A 459 0.30 -7.81 4.85
C ASN A 459 0.69 -6.84 5.98
N SER A 460 0.37 -5.56 5.87
CA SER A 460 0.65 -4.52 6.87
C SER A 460 -0.63 -4.09 7.58
N SER A 461 -0.53 -3.26 8.62
CA SER A 461 -1.72 -2.73 9.28
C SER A 461 -2.49 -1.75 8.36
N TRP A 462 -3.80 -1.64 8.55
CA TRP A 462 -4.61 -0.63 7.84
C TRP A 462 -4.12 0.79 8.13
N GLN A 463 -3.56 1.03 9.32
CA GLN A 463 -3.03 2.34 9.69
C GLN A 463 -1.84 2.73 8.80
N ASP A 464 -0.95 1.81 8.48
CA ASP A 464 0.19 2.06 7.59
C ASP A 464 -0.27 2.35 6.16
N CYS A 465 -1.23 1.54 5.68
CA CYS A 465 -1.88 1.76 4.38
C CYS A 465 -2.55 3.15 4.32
N LEU A 466 -3.27 3.54 5.37
CA LEU A 466 -3.92 4.83 5.49
C LEU A 466 -2.92 5.99 5.44
N GLU A 467 -1.76 5.85 6.10
CA GLU A 467 -0.70 6.85 6.04
C GLU A 467 -0.09 6.98 4.64
N ALA A 468 0.10 5.87 3.92
CA ALA A 468 0.51 5.89 2.51
C ALA A 468 -0.55 6.53 1.59
N LEU A 469 -1.83 6.24 1.81
CA LEU A 469 -2.94 6.84 1.06
C LEU A 469 -3.07 8.35 1.34
N LYS A 470 -2.88 8.80 2.59
CA LYS A 470 -2.80 10.24 2.90
C LYS A 470 -1.66 10.92 2.17
N ALA A 471 -0.51 10.25 2.07
CA ALA A 471 0.63 10.75 1.31
C ALA A 471 0.29 10.91 -0.18
N LEU A 472 -0.41 9.93 -0.75
CA LEU A 472 -0.96 10.03 -2.10
C LEU A 472 -1.94 11.20 -2.21
N ARG A 473 -2.87 11.39 -1.26
CA ARG A 473 -3.84 12.51 -1.25
C ARG A 473 -3.14 13.86 -1.37
N HIS A 474 -2.09 14.07 -0.58
CA HIS A 474 -1.32 15.31 -0.64
C HIS A 474 -0.65 15.48 -2.01
N ALA A 475 -0.02 14.44 -2.56
CA ALA A 475 0.57 14.47 -3.90
C ALA A 475 -0.46 14.86 -4.96
N VAL A 476 -1.62 14.21 -5.00
CA VAL A 476 -2.67 14.52 -5.99
C VAL A 476 -3.33 15.87 -5.73
N GLY A 477 -3.39 16.33 -4.48
CA GLY A 477 -3.90 17.64 -4.09
C GLY A 477 -3.07 18.80 -4.64
N THR A 478 -1.76 18.60 -4.88
CA THR A 478 -0.93 19.58 -5.58
C THR A 478 -1.22 19.68 -7.06
N LEU A 479 -1.77 18.62 -7.67
CA LEU A 479 -2.15 18.58 -9.08
C LEU A 479 -3.55 19.13 -9.28
N ASP A 480 -4.46 18.75 -8.38
CA ASP A 480 -5.83 19.21 -8.37
C ASP A 480 -6.34 19.35 -6.94
N LYS A 481 -6.56 20.61 -6.52
CA LYS A 481 -7.08 20.97 -5.21
C LYS A 481 -8.45 20.37 -4.91
N ALA A 482 -9.19 19.89 -5.92
CA ALA A 482 -10.47 19.21 -5.71
C ALA A 482 -10.34 17.94 -4.84
N TRP A 483 -9.18 17.26 -4.83
CA TRP A 483 -8.92 16.11 -3.95
C TRP A 483 -8.79 16.47 -2.45
N MET A 484 -8.77 17.76 -2.11
CA MET A 484 -8.60 18.25 -0.74
C MET A 484 -9.87 18.91 -0.18
N LYS A 485 -11.00 18.88 -0.90
CA LYS A 485 -12.20 19.66 -0.57
C LYS A 485 -13.19 18.98 0.38
N ASP A 486 -13.02 17.69 0.65
CA ASP A 486 -13.96 16.86 1.40
C ASP A 486 -13.45 16.42 2.78
#